data_AF-A0A2N1PED5-F1
#
_entry.id   AF-A0A2N1PED5-F1
#
_cell.length_a   1.000
_cell.length_b   1.000
_cell.length_c   1.000
_cell.angle_alpha   90.00
_cell.angle_beta   90.00
_cell.angle_gamma   90.00
#
_symmetry.space_group_name_H-M   'P 1'
#
loop_
_entity.id
_entity.type
_entity.pdbx_description
1 polymer ?
#
loop_
_entity_poly.entity_id
_entity_poly.type
_entity_poly.pdbx_seq_one_letter_code
_entity_poly.pdbx_strand_id
1 'polypeptide(L)'
;MINIVVNKKQYEIEPGTTLEALKNQLGIEAYAATVNNRIRELTFPLTKQSEVNFLELNDRDAVRIYEATLRYVISMAIKNLYPNANVKFNYSVSRAILGVLDNLDQKLDRSVVKSIDSEMKRLIEQDIPIVRKTVDLDEAIELYRSHGLQDKVDILKYRDEDKVNMYTCDDYFNYMFGYMVPS
;
A
#
# COMPACT_ATOMS: atom_id res chain seq x y z
N MET A 1 1.49 -12.77 -26.75
CA MET A 1 2.91 -12.70 -26.37
C MET A 1 3.56 -11.33 -26.52
N ILE A 2 4.27 -10.87 -25.49
CA ILE A 2 5.18 -9.70 -25.48
C ILE A 2 6.54 -10.13 -24.92
N ASN A 3 7.62 -9.48 -25.38
CA ASN A 3 8.97 -9.70 -24.88
C ASN A 3 9.29 -8.74 -23.74
N ILE A 4 9.78 -9.27 -22.62
CA ILE A 4 10.26 -8.50 -21.48
C ILE A 4 11.67 -8.90 -21.13
N VAL A 5 12.45 -7.95 -20.62
CA VAL A 5 13.82 -8.19 -20.15
C VAL A 5 13.84 -8.16 -18.63
N VAL A 6 14.23 -9.25 -18.00
CA VAL A 6 14.46 -9.35 -16.56
C VAL A 6 15.91 -9.76 -16.35
N ASN A 7 16.71 -8.96 -15.64
CA ASN A 7 18.12 -9.26 -15.36
C ASN A 7 18.94 -9.62 -16.62
N LYS A 8 18.76 -8.87 -17.71
CA LYS A 8 19.39 -9.09 -19.04
C LYS A 8 18.99 -10.39 -19.75
N LYS A 9 18.03 -11.15 -19.23
CA LYS A 9 17.42 -12.31 -19.90
C LYS A 9 16.07 -11.92 -20.49
N GLN A 10 15.77 -12.43 -21.67
CA GLN A 10 14.50 -12.20 -22.35
C GLN A 10 13.51 -13.29 -21.98
N TYR A 11 12.26 -12.89 -21.72
CA TYR A 11 11.14 -13.77 -21.47
C TYR A 11 9.97 -13.35 -22.35
N GLU A 12 9.26 -14.34 -22.87
CA GLU A 12 8.04 -14.13 -23.63
C GLU A 12 6.86 -14.45 -22.72
N ILE A 13 5.96 -13.47 -22.53
CA ILE A 13 4.82 -13.58 -21.61
C ILE A 13 3.53 -13.15 -22.29
N GLU A 14 2.39 -13.56 -21.74
CA GLU A 14 1.12 -13.03 -22.20
C GLU A 14 0.92 -11.56 -21.78
N PRO A 15 0.41 -10.69 -22.68
CA PRO A 15 0.07 -9.32 -22.33
C PRO A 15 -0.94 -9.30 -21.18
N GLY A 16 -0.70 -8.43 -20.21
CA GLY A 16 -1.52 -8.32 -19.00
C GLY A 16 -1.00 -9.13 -17.81
N THR A 17 0.00 -10.01 -18.00
CA THR A 17 0.71 -10.65 -16.88
C THR A 17 1.22 -9.57 -15.91
N THR A 18 0.87 -9.70 -14.63
CA THR A 18 1.31 -8.77 -13.59
C THR A 18 2.77 -9.05 -13.19
N LEU A 19 3.42 -8.05 -12.60
CA LEU A 19 4.76 -8.24 -12.03
C LEU A 19 4.77 -9.32 -10.94
N GLU A 20 3.69 -9.45 -10.17
CA GLU A 20 3.48 -10.53 -9.20
C GLU A 20 3.45 -11.91 -9.86
N ALA A 21 2.62 -12.10 -10.89
CA ALA A 21 2.56 -13.37 -11.59
C ALA A 21 3.92 -13.75 -12.20
N LEU A 22 4.61 -12.76 -12.78
CA LEU A 22 5.95 -12.94 -13.34
C LEU A 22 6.99 -13.31 -12.28
N LYS A 23 7.03 -12.62 -11.12
CA LYS A 23 8.01 -12.94 -10.06
C LYS A 23 7.80 -14.37 -9.56
N ASN A 24 6.54 -14.78 -9.40
CA ASN A 24 6.17 -16.11 -8.92
C ASN A 24 6.56 -17.19 -9.94
N GLN A 25 6.32 -16.96 -11.24
CA GLN A 25 6.76 -17.85 -12.32
C GLN A 25 8.29 -18.03 -12.35
N LEU A 26 9.04 -16.97 -12.05
CA LEU A 26 10.50 -16.97 -12.09
C LEU A 26 11.15 -17.39 -10.76
N GLY A 27 10.37 -17.58 -9.69
CA GLY A 27 10.88 -17.88 -8.35
C GLY A 27 11.71 -16.75 -7.74
N ILE A 28 11.33 -15.49 -8.02
CA ILE A 28 12.03 -14.29 -7.55
C ILE A 28 11.30 -13.75 -6.31
N GLU A 29 12.03 -13.60 -5.21
CA GLU A 29 11.54 -12.86 -4.06
C GLU A 29 11.62 -11.35 -4.36
N ALA A 30 10.48 -10.66 -4.31
CA ALA A 30 10.41 -9.22 -4.58
C ALA A 30 9.15 -8.60 -3.97
N TYR A 31 9.26 -7.31 -3.66
CA TYR A 31 8.21 -6.51 -3.03
C TYR A 31 7.77 -5.33 -3.91
N ALA A 32 8.56 -4.99 -4.92
CA ALA A 32 8.24 -4.03 -5.96
C ALA A 32 9.06 -4.32 -7.22
N ALA A 33 8.84 -3.56 -8.30
CA ALA A 33 9.76 -3.56 -9.43
C ALA A 33 9.86 -2.18 -10.06
N THR A 34 10.95 -1.95 -10.80
CA THR A 34 10.98 -0.88 -11.80
C THR A 34 10.61 -1.45 -13.16
N VAL A 35 9.77 -0.72 -13.91
CA VAL A 35 9.44 -1.00 -15.30
C VAL A 35 9.91 0.18 -16.13
N ASN A 36 10.90 -0.03 -16.98
CA ASN A 36 11.59 1.04 -17.72
C ASN A 36 12.05 2.17 -16.79
N ASN A 37 12.75 1.81 -15.70
CA ASN A 37 13.26 2.72 -14.66
C ASN A 37 12.19 3.51 -13.87
N ARG A 38 10.91 3.11 -13.95
CA ARG A 38 9.84 3.70 -13.13
C ARG A 38 9.34 2.70 -12.12
N ILE A 39 9.30 3.09 -10.85
CA ILE A 39 8.78 2.24 -9.76
C ILE A 39 7.31 1.85 -10.01
N ARG A 40 6.97 0.59 -9.74
CA ARG A 40 5.64 -0.01 -9.92
C ARG A 40 5.35 -1.01 -8.80
N GLU A 41 4.06 -1.13 -8.48
CA GLU A 41 3.50 -2.17 -7.62
C GLU A 41 3.51 -3.51 -8.34
N LEU A 42 3.54 -4.60 -7.58
CA LEU A 42 3.53 -5.93 -8.15
C LEU A 42 2.23 -6.26 -8.92
N THR A 43 1.14 -5.55 -8.61
CA THR A 43 -0.14 -5.64 -9.35
C THR A 43 -0.09 -5.00 -10.74
N PHE A 44 0.98 -4.28 -11.10
CA PHE A 44 1.06 -3.58 -12.38
C PHE A 44 1.09 -4.57 -13.57
N PRO A 45 0.19 -4.43 -14.55
CA PRO A 45 0.14 -5.30 -15.72
C PRO A 45 1.17 -4.91 -16.78
N LEU A 46 1.90 -5.89 -17.29
CA LEU A 46 2.83 -5.71 -18.41
C LEU A 46 2.07 -5.85 -19.73
N THR A 47 1.88 -4.75 -20.45
CA THR A 47 1.11 -4.72 -21.71
C THR A 47 1.98 -4.47 -22.95
N LYS A 48 3.24 -4.08 -22.75
CA LYS A 48 4.19 -3.73 -23.81
C LYS A 48 5.59 -4.20 -23.43
N GLN A 49 6.45 -4.33 -24.44
CA GLN A 49 7.86 -4.62 -24.22
C GLN A 49 8.47 -3.65 -23.22
N SER A 50 9.11 -4.20 -22.19
CA SER A 50 9.63 -3.45 -21.06
C SER A 50 10.86 -4.12 -20.45
N GLU A 51 11.73 -3.30 -19.87
CA GLU A 51 12.77 -3.75 -18.96
C GLU A 51 12.24 -3.74 -17.53
N VAL A 52 12.35 -4.87 -16.84
CA VAL A 52 11.83 -5.10 -15.49
C VAL A 52 12.98 -5.45 -14.56
N ASN A 53 13.14 -4.66 -13.48
CA ASN A 53 14.06 -4.98 -12.40
C ASN A 53 13.26 -5.13 -11.11
N PHE A 54 13.21 -6.35 -10.58
CA PHE A 54 12.59 -6.65 -9.29
C PHE A 54 13.42 -6.09 -8.13
N LEU A 55 12.73 -5.66 -7.08
CA LEU A 55 13.33 -5.01 -5.91
C LEU A 55 13.01 -5.79 -4.63
N GLU A 56 14.03 -5.98 -3.81
CA GLU A 56 14.01 -6.70 -2.53
C GLU A 56 14.11 -5.74 -1.34
N LEU A 57 14.05 -6.23 -0.10
CA LEU A 57 14.13 -5.37 1.11
C LEU A 57 15.53 -4.76 1.38
N ASN A 58 16.49 -4.97 0.48
CA ASN A 58 17.75 -4.21 0.44
C ASN A 58 17.64 -2.94 -0.44
N ASP A 59 16.59 -2.82 -1.26
CA ASP A 59 16.31 -1.68 -2.10
C ASP A 59 15.45 -0.66 -1.36
N ARG A 60 15.89 0.61 -1.38
CA ARG A 60 15.23 1.71 -0.66
C ARG A 60 13.76 1.87 -1.04
N ASP A 61 13.42 1.69 -2.32
CA ASP A 61 12.05 1.89 -2.78
C ASP A 61 11.14 0.72 -2.39
N ALA A 62 11.63 -0.51 -2.38
CA ALA A 62 10.90 -1.66 -1.86
C ALA A 62 10.64 -1.53 -0.35
N VAL A 63 11.64 -1.09 0.43
CA VAL A 63 11.47 -0.82 1.86
C VAL A 63 10.36 0.20 2.11
N ARG A 64 10.32 1.30 1.35
CA ARG A 64 9.27 2.33 1.47
C ARG A 64 7.87 1.81 1.15
N ILE A 65 7.75 0.95 0.15
CA ILE A 65 6.49 0.31 -0.25
C ILE A 65 6.02 -0.65 0.84
N TYR A 66 6.94 -1.45 1.38
CA TYR A 66 6.67 -2.36 2.49
C TYR A 66 6.24 -1.58 3.75
N GLU A 67 6.96 -0.52 4.11
CA GLU A 67 6.61 0.37 5.24
C GLU A 67 5.25 1.07 5.04
N ALA A 68 4.90 1.47 3.82
CA ALA A 68 3.58 2.01 3.51
C ALA A 68 2.47 0.98 3.78
N THR A 69 2.70 -0.27 3.38
CA THR A 69 1.78 -1.38 3.62
C THR A 69 1.63 -1.68 5.11
N LEU A 70 2.73 -1.72 5.87
CA LEU A 70 2.66 -1.90 7.32
C LEU A 70 1.86 -0.80 8.02
N ARG A 71 2.03 0.46 7.60
CA ARG A 71 1.23 1.59 8.14
C ARG A 71 -0.25 1.44 7.81
N TYR A 72 -0.58 0.92 6.63
CA TYR A 72 -1.96 0.60 6.25
C TYR A 72 -2.55 -0.47 7.17
N VAL A 73 -1.84 -1.59 7.37
CA VAL A 73 -2.27 -2.69 8.24
C VAL A 73 -2.40 -2.24 9.70
N ILE A 74 -1.47 -1.43 10.23
CA ILE A 74 -1.58 -0.83 11.57
C ILE A 74 -2.86 0.02 11.69
N SER A 75 -3.14 0.85 10.69
CA SER A 75 -4.32 1.72 10.69
C SER A 75 -5.61 0.90 10.67
N MET A 76 -5.65 -0.16 9.86
CA MET A 76 -6.77 -1.09 9.79
C MET A 76 -6.97 -1.83 11.12
N ALA A 77 -5.90 -2.34 11.74
CA ALA A 77 -5.96 -3.00 13.04
C ALA A 77 -6.49 -2.06 14.14
N ILE A 78 -6.04 -0.80 14.16
CA ILE A 78 -6.54 0.20 15.11
C ILE A 78 -8.03 0.47 14.85
N LYS A 79 -8.45 0.59 13.58
CA LYS A 79 -9.86 0.83 13.25
C LYS A 79 -10.76 -0.33 13.67
N ASN A 80 -10.30 -1.59 13.52
CA ASN A 80 -11.03 -2.78 13.93
C ASN A 80 -11.22 -2.85 15.46
N LEU A 81 -10.17 -2.57 16.22
CA LEU A 81 -10.20 -2.64 17.68
C LEU A 81 -10.85 -1.41 18.33
N TYR A 82 -10.61 -0.23 17.77
CA TYR A 82 -10.95 1.07 18.33
C TYR A 82 -11.58 1.97 17.25
N PRO A 83 -12.86 1.77 16.89
CA PRO A 83 -13.48 2.43 15.74
C PRO A 83 -13.47 3.97 15.77
N ASN A 84 -13.41 4.57 16.96
CA ASN A 84 -13.35 6.02 17.14
C ASN A 84 -11.91 6.58 17.10
N ALA A 85 -10.90 5.72 17.29
CA ALA A 85 -9.52 6.13 17.35
C ALA A 85 -8.95 6.36 15.94
N ASN A 86 -8.04 7.33 15.83
CA ASN A 86 -7.34 7.62 14.60
C ASN A 86 -5.84 7.59 14.86
N VAL A 87 -5.06 7.03 13.93
CA VAL A 87 -3.60 7.06 13.98
C VAL A 87 -3.05 8.07 12.98
N LYS A 88 -2.14 8.93 13.45
CA LYS A 88 -1.37 9.87 12.63
C LYS A 88 0.10 9.48 12.66
N PHE A 89 0.65 9.15 11.51
CA PHE A 89 2.09 8.87 11.36
C PHE A 89 2.84 10.19 11.16
N ASN A 90 3.82 10.45 12.03
CA ASN A 90 4.63 11.66 12.01
C ASN A 90 6.03 11.37 11.42
N TYR A 91 7.08 11.76 12.12
CA TYR A 91 8.46 11.61 11.68
C TYR A 91 8.99 10.20 11.95
N SER A 92 9.94 9.81 11.12
CA SER A 92 10.75 8.63 11.33
C SER A 92 12.02 8.99 12.10
N VAL A 93 12.38 8.20 13.11
CA VAL A 93 13.66 8.30 13.82
C VAL A 93 14.42 7.00 13.56
N SER A 94 15.52 7.09 12.81
CA SER A 94 16.28 5.91 12.37
C SER A 94 15.36 4.90 11.66
N ARG A 95 15.16 3.70 12.23
CA ARG A 95 14.31 2.62 11.69
C ARG A 95 12.93 2.54 12.35
N ALA A 96 12.49 3.60 13.03
CA ALA A 96 11.19 3.65 13.70
C ALA A 96 10.32 4.77 13.13
N ILE A 97 9.01 4.52 13.05
CA ILE A 97 8.00 5.51 12.67
C ILE A 97 7.16 5.83 13.90
N LEU A 98 7.03 7.11 14.25
CA LEU A 98 6.15 7.52 15.34
C LEU A 98 4.69 7.59 14.85
N GLY A 99 3.82 6.80 15.48
CA GLY A 99 2.36 6.92 15.36
C GLY A 99 1.77 7.57 16.61
N VAL A 100 0.92 8.57 16.43
CA VAL A 100 0.13 9.20 17.50
C VAL A 100 -1.32 8.75 17.37
N LEU A 101 -1.87 8.19 18.44
CA LEU A 101 -3.27 7.78 18.50
C LEU A 101 -4.10 8.89 19.15
N ASP A 102 -5.07 9.40 18.40
CA ASP A 102 -6.09 10.35 18.86
C ASP A 102 -7.41 9.60 19.08
N ASN A 103 -8.29 10.17 19.93
CA ASN A 103 -9.66 9.64 20.19
C ASN A 103 -9.69 8.18 20.66
N LEU A 104 -8.67 7.75 21.40
CA LEU A 104 -8.67 6.46 22.07
C LEU A 104 -9.45 6.58 23.39
N ASP A 105 -10.52 5.80 23.55
CA ASP A 105 -11.39 5.82 24.74
C ASP A 105 -10.73 5.24 26.01
N GLN A 106 -9.42 4.99 25.97
CA GLN A 106 -8.62 4.43 27.05
C GLN A 106 -7.17 4.91 27.00
N LYS A 107 -6.42 4.69 28.08
CA LYS A 107 -5.00 5.00 28.13
C LYS A 107 -4.22 4.10 27.18
N LEU A 108 -3.36 4.70 26.35
CA LEU A 108 -2.39 3.95 25.57
C LEU A 108 -1.36 3.32 26.52
N ASP A 109 -1.42 1.99 26.67
CA ASP A 109 -0.51 1.21 27.49
C ASP A 109 0.03 -0.02 26.73
N ARG A 110 0.81 -0.86 27.42
CA ARG A 110 1.39 -2.08 26.82
C ARG A 110 0.35 -3.10 26.38
N SER A 111 -0.83 -3.13 27.03
CA SER A 111 -1.91 -4.05 26.66
C SER A 111 -2.54 -3.62 25.34
N VAL A 112 -2.79 -2.32 25.17
CA VAL A 112 -3.31 -1.74 23.90
C VAL A 112 -2.36 -2.04 22.75
N VAL A 113 -1.05 -1.81 22.94
CA VAL A 113 -0.03 -2.10 21.92
C VAL A 113 -0.01 -3.59 21.56
N LYS A 114 -0.10 -4.48 22.56
CA LYS A 114 -0.13 -5.93 22.31
C LYS A 114 -1.38 -6.37 21.56
N SER A 115 -2.53 -5.77 21.84
CA SER A 115 -3.78 -6.03 21.09
C SER A 115 -3.66 -5.60 19.64
N ILE A 116 -3.09 -4.41 19.37
CA ILE A 116 -2.85 -3.94 18.00
C ILE A 116 -1.90 -4.88 17.25
N ASP A 117 -0.78 -5.28 17.86
CA ASP A 117 0.17 -6.24 17.26
C ASP A 117 -0.50 -7.60 16.95
N SER A 118 -1.36 -8.08 17.85
CA SER A 118 -2.08 -9.35 17.66
C SER A 118 -3.10 -9.24 16.51
N GLU A 119 -3.80 -8.11 16.42
CA GLU A 119 -4.75 -7.86 15.33
C GLU A 119 -4.03 -7.68 13.99
N MET A 120 -2.88 -7.00 13.95
CA MET A 120 -2.06 -6.90 12.74
C MET A 120 -1.65 -8.29 12.23
N LYS A 121 -1.17 -9.16 13.13
CA LYS A 121 -0.79 -10.54 12.75
C LYS A 121 -1.98 -11.30 12.19
N ARG A 122 -3.14 -11.20 12.83
CA ARG A 122 -4.39 -11.80 12.33
C ARG A 122 -4.75 -11.27 10.93
N LEU A 123 -4.61 -9.97 10.68
CA LEU A 123 -4.88 -9.36 9.36
C LEU A 123 -3.89 -9.85 8.30
N ILE A 124 -2.60 -9.93 8.62
CA ILE A 124 -1.55 -10.44 7.72
C ILE A 124 -1.77 -11.91 7.40
N GLU A 125 -2.14 -12.74 8.40
CA GLU A 125 -2.42 -14.16 8.21
C GLU A 125 -3.62 -14.44 7.30
N GLN A 126 -4.55 -13.49 7.16
CA GLN A 126 -5.69 -13.63 6.24
C GLN A 126 -5.32 -13.41 4.77
N ASP A 127 -4.16 -12.80 4.48
CA ASP A 127 -3.66 -12.59 3.11
C ASP A 127 -4.71 -11.92 2.19
N ILE A 128 -5.44 -10.94 2.73
CA ILE A 128 -6.51 -10.27 2.00
C ILE A 128 -5.90 -9.30 0.98
N PRO A 129 -6.31 -9.34 -0.29
CA PRO A 129 -5.77 -8.44 -1.31
C PRO A 129 -5.98 -6.96 -1.00
N ILE A 130 -4.90 -6.19 -1.07
CA ILE A 130 -4.88 -4.73 -1.03
C ILE A 130 -5.05 -4.21 -2.46
N VAL A 131 -6.29 -3.86 -2.81
CA VAL A 131 -6.65 -3.45 -4.17
C VAL A 131 -6.52 -1.95 -4.32
N ARG A 132 -5.70 -1.53 -5.29
CA ARG A 132 -5.62 -0.14 -5.73
C ARG A 132 -6.75 0.17 -6.71
N LYS A 133 -7.55 1.19 -6.40
CA LYS A 133 -8.61 1.72 -7.26
C LYS A 133 -8.29 3.15 -7.65
N THR A 134 -8.59 3.50 -8.89
CA THR A 134 -8.55 4.88 -9.37
C THR A 134 -9.97 5.38 -9.49
N VAL A 135 -10.32 6.36 -8.69
CA VAL A 135 -11.65 7.00 -8.66
C VAL A 135 -11.54 8.44 -9.13
N ASP A 136 -12.67 9.02 -9.52
CA ASP A 136 -12.72 10.44 -9.87
C ASP A 136 -12.59 11.30 -8.60
N LEU A 137 -12.08 12.53 -8.76
CA LEU A 137 -11.78 13.44 -7.65
C LEU A 137 -13.02 13.71 -6.78
N ASP A 138 -14.17 13.94 -7.41
CA ASP A 138 -15.43 14.21 -6.71
C ASP A 138 -15.90 12.99 -5.90
N GLU A 139 -15.75 11.78 -6.45
CA GLU A 139 -16.06 10.52 -5.77
C GLU A 139 -15.15 10.34 -4.54
N ALA A 140 -13.85 10.61 -4.68
CA ALA A 140 -12.90 10.54 -3.58
C ALA A 140 -13.23 11.55 -2.47
N ILE A 141 -13.61 12.78 -2.84
CA ILE A 141 -14.00 13.82 -1.88
C ILE A 141 -15.22 13.37 -1.08
N GLU A 142 -16.25 12.83 -1.74
CA GLU A 142 -17.46 12.39 -1.07
C GLU A 142 -17.18 11.19 -0.15
N LEU A 143 -16.38 10.22 -0.62
CA LEU A 143 -15.98 9.06 0.15
C LEU A 143 -15.16 9.44 1.40
N TYR A 144 -14.23 10.40 1.30
CA TYR A 144 -13.50 10.87 2.48
C TYR A 144 -14.39 11.66 3.45
N ARG A 145 -15.30 12.47 2.93
CA ARG A 145 -16.25 13.22 3.77
C ARG A 145 -17.18 12.29 4.54
N SER A 146 -17.73 11.26 3.89
CA SER A 146 -18.64 10.31 4.53
C SER A 146 -17.98 9.50 5.66
N HIS A 147 -16.65 9.47 5.69
CA HIS A 147 -15.86 8.77 6.71
C HIS A 147 -15.11 9.70 7.67
N GLY A 148 -15.42 11.00 7.66
CA GLY A 148 -14.86 11.98 8.59
C GLY A 148 -13.38 12.33 8.35
N LEU A 149 -12.84 12.05 7.16
CA LEU A 149 -11.44 12.30 6.79
C LEU A 149 -11.26 13.69 6.18
N GLN A 150 -11.62 14.73 6.94
CA GLN A 150 -11.68 16.11 6.46
C GLN A 150 -10.31 16.67 6.04
N ASP A 151 -9.25 16.25 6.74
CA ASP A 151 -7.86 16.59 6.42
C ASP A 151 -7.49 16.20 4.97
N LYS A 152 -7.95 15.04 4.50
CA LYS A 152 -7.73 14.58 3.13
C LYS A 152 -8.53 15.38 2.11
N VAL A 153 -9.79 15.69 2.43
CA VAL A 153 -10.64 16.54 1.59
C VAL A 153 -9.99 17.90 1.38
N ASP A 154 -9.39 18.47 2.42
CA ASP A 154 -8.74 19.79 2.33
C ASP A 154 -7.47 19.76 1.47
N ILE A 155 -6.70 18.67 1.50
CA ILE A 155 -5.53 18.48 0.64
C ILE A 155 -5.92 18.30 -0.83
N LEU A 156 -7.00 17.56 -1.11
CA LEU A 156 -7.44 17.28 -2.48
C LEU A 156 -7.81 18.54 -3.29
N LYS A 157 -8.14 19.65 -2.64
CA LYS A 157 -8.46 20.94 -3.29
C LYS A 157 -7.28 21.55 -4.06
N TYR A 158 -6.05 21.18 -3.71
CA TYR A 158 -4.82 21.69 -4.33
C TYR A 158 -4.28 20.79 -5.44
N ARG A 159 -5.07 19.80 -5.85
CA ARG A 159 -4.67 18.82 -6.85
C ARG A 159 -5.11 19.22 -8.24
N ASP A 160 -4.19 19.14 -9.20
CA ASP A 160 -4.49 19.43 -10.60
C ASP A 160 -5.13 18.25 -11.33
N GLU A 161 -4.90 17.01 -10.89
CA GLU A 161 -5.46 15.82 -11.52
C GLU A 161 -6.89 15.51 -11.06
N ASP A 162 -7.72 15.08 -12.03
CA ASP A 162 -9.10 14.67 -11.87
C ASP A 162 -9.29 13.28 -11.24
N LYS A 163 -8.20 12.54 -11.00
CA LYS A 163 -8.24 11.15 -10.51
C LYS A 163 -7.43 10.91 -9.25
N VAL A 164 -8.02 10.20 -8.30
CA VAL A 164 -7.42 9.83 -7.02
C VAL A 164 -7.22 8.32 -6.94
N ASN A 165 -5.99 7.93 -6.57
CA ASN A 165 -5.72 6.53 -6.26
C ASN A 165 -6.13 6.28 -4.81
N MET A 166 -6.80 5.18 -4.56
CA MET A 166 -7.21 4.74 -3.23
C MET A 166 -6.91 3.26 -3.08
N TYR A 167 -6.77 2.80 -1.85
CA TYR A 167 -6.58 1.39 -1.56
C TYR A 167 -7.72 0.88 -0.70
N THR A 168 -8.14 -0.34 -1.01
CA THR A 168 -9.18 -1.07 -0.29
C THR A 168 -8.65 -2.44 0.09
N CYS A 169 -8.86 -2.86 1.31
CA CYS A 169 -8.58 -4.20 1.81
C CYS A 169 -9.80 -4.59 2.66
N ASP A 170 -10.56 -5.57 2.18
CA ASP A 170 -11.90 -5.86 2.70
C ASP A 170 -12.79 -4.60 2.70
N ASP A 171 -13.53 -4.33 3.77
CA ASP A 171 -14.34 -3.12 3.95
C ASP A 171 -13.51 -1.88 4.36
N TYR A 172 -12.21 -2.05 4.63
CA TYR A 172 -11.34 -0.93 4.99
C TYR A 172 -10.77 -0.27 3.74
N PHE A 173 -10.97 1.04 3.62
CA PHE A 173 -10.34 1.84 2.57
C PHE A 173 -9.52 2.95 3.21
N ASN A 174 -8.35 3.21 2.63
CA ASN A 174 -7.48 4.29 3.07
C ASN A 174 -6.65 4.82 1.90
N TYR A 175 -6.17 6.03 2.07
CA TYR A 175 -5.18 6.62 1.17
C TYR A 175 -3.82 6.61 1.84
N MET A 176 -2.87 5.96 1.17
CA MET A 176 -1.46 6.00 1.54
C MET A 176 -0.72 6.77 0.45
N PHE A 177 0.09 7.75 0.86
CA PHE A 177 1.04 8.38 -0.03
C PHE A 177 2.14 7.35 -0.35
N GLY A 178 1.94 6.61 -1.44
CA GLY A 178 2.88 5.58 -1.89
C GLY A 178 2.21 4.39 -2.55
N TYR A 179 3.06 3.51 -3.05
CA TYR A 179 2.70 2.18 -3.51
C TYR A 179 2.72 1.19 -2.35
N MET A 180 1.98 0.09 -2.48
CA MET A 180 1.89 -0.97 -1.48
C MET A 180 2.16 -2.36 -2.07
N VAL A 181 2.46 -3.32 -1.20
CA VAL A 181 2.49 -4.73 -1.58
C VAL A 181 1.04 -5.24 -1.75
N PRO A 182 0.81 -6.27 -2.59
CA PRO A 182 -0.54 -6.69 -2.99
C PRO A 182 -1.35 -7.40 -1.89
N SER A 183 -0.71 -8.01 -0.89
CA SER A 183 -1.33 -8.64 0.27
C SER A 183 -0.33 -8.73 1.44
#